data_AF-A0A9E7RUY0-F1
#
_entry.id   AF-A0A9E7RUY0-F1
#
_cell.length_a   1.000
_cell.length_b   1.000
_cell.length_c   1.000
_cell.angle_alpha   90.00
_cell.angle_beta   90.00
_cell.angle_gamma   90.00
#
_symmetry.space_group_name_H-M   'P 1'
#
loop_
_entity.id
_entity.type
_entity.pdbx_description
1 polymer ?
#
loop_
_entity_poly.entity_id
_entity_poly.type
_entity_poly.pdbx_seq_one_letter_code
_entity_poly.pdbx_strand_id
1 'polypeptide(L)'
;MLYMDLARVYKALESTTKRLEKTEILAELFRSVEGELLPAVTILMLGRVFPTWSSEELGVGIKLLMKAISTVVGVSVEEIEDEIREQGDIGLASEKLFSRKAQTTFFSKPLTVELVYSKLRALASISGERAQSRKIDILLEILSQAKPLEAKYITRTVLEELRVGVAEGIIRDAISGAFGVDPALVERAHMLTNDLGMVALVARDEGEEGLKKLNLEPGRPVKPMLAQLADSIESAVQELGRAFCETKYDGVRVQIHRKSGEILIFTRRLENITLAVPDIVEMVEEALPDTDYIFEGEIIVKIDGRPASFQYILQRVRRKYDIDRLKVEVPLSLYVFDVLYHERPLIDEPLIKRRSILESVISEIPGKVEASHMVDVGPDNVEDAVNLFNESIREGHEGIMIKDVMAPYIPGIRGKKMLKFKAEPETLDLVVVGGTYGRGKRAHLVGSYLLAARDEDTGELMTVAHVATGLDDQTLQELSDRMEELIIERKGRKLWVKPEIVLEVAYSEIVKSPEYESGYSLRFPVVKRIRDDLSPEDVDTVSRIRSIFGESE
;
A
#
# COMPACT_ATOMS: atom_id res chain seq x y z
N MET A 1 -1.30 -29.04 -18.77
CA MET A 1 -2.40 -29.05 -17.77
C MET A 1 -3.66 -28.36 -18.31
N LEU A 2 -4.86 -28.95 -18.12
CA LEU A 2 -6.13 -28.30 -18.48
C LEU A 2 -6.50 -27.22 -17.46
N TYR A 3 -7.15 -26.15 -17.92
CA TYR A 3 -7.63 -25.09 -17.02
C TYR A 3 -8.75 -25.59 -16.10
N MET A 4 -9.58 -26.54 -16.54
CA MET A 4 -10.56 -27.21 -15.69
C MET A 4 -9.94 -27.86 -14.44
N ASP A 5 -8.74 -28.42 -14.53
CA ASP A 5 -8.07 -29.01 -13.37
C ASP A 5 -7.65 -27.94 -12.37
N LEU A 6 -7.18 -26.78 -12.87
CA LEU A 6 -6.91 -25.60 -12.05
C LEU A 6 -8.19 -25.07 -11.37
N ALA A 7 -9.29 -25.02 -12.13
CA ALA A 7 -10.60 -24.59 -11.65
C ALA A 7 -11.14 -25.49 -10.53
N ARG A 8 -10.88 -26.79 -10.60
CA ARG A 8 -11.21 -27.74 -9.52
C ARG A 8 -10.37 -27.48 -8.27
N VAL A 9 -9.09 -27.14 -8.43
CA VAL A 9 -8.24 -26.75 -7.29
C VAL A 9 -8.76 -25.48 -6.63
N TYR A 10 -9.13 -24.45 -7.39
CA TYR A 10 -9.78 -23.27 -6.82
C TYR A 10 -11.04 -23.62 -6.01
N LYS A 11 -11.90 -24.49 -6.55
CA LYS A 11 -13.10 -24.96 -5.85
C LYS A 11 -12.77 -25.71 -4.55
N ALA A 12 -11.74 -26.55 -4.57
CA ALA A 12 -11.28 -27.24 -3.37
C ALA A 12 -10.77 -26.25 -2.30
N LEU A 13 -10.01 -25.22 -2.70
CA LEU A 13 -9.51 -24.17 -1.81
C LEU A 13 -10.64 -23.34 -1.19
N GLU A 14 -11.72 -23.07 -1.92
CA GLU A 14 -12.92 -22.40 -1.38
C GLU A 14 -13.69 -23.26 -0.38
N SER A 15 -13.65 -24.59 -0.55
CA SER A 15 -14.42 -25.52 0.27
C SER A 15 -13.86 -25.71 1.69
N THR A 16 -12.67 -25.18 1.98
CA THR A 16 -12.05 -25.25 3.30
C THR A 16 -11.61 -23.87 3.79
N THR A 17 -11.74 -23.64 5.09
CA THR A 17 -11.20 -22.45 5.78
C THR A 17 -9.87 -22.74 6.47
N LYS A 18 -9.43 -24.00 6.52
CA LYS A 18 -8.25 -24.42 7.26
C LYS A 18 -6.98 -24.18 6.45
N ARG A 19 -6.05 -23.42 7.03
CA ARG A 19 -4.76 -23.09 6.40
C ARG A 19 -3.95 -24.32 5.98
N LEU A 20 -3.87 -25.34 6.85
CA LEU A 20 -3.09 -26.56 6.58
C LEU A 20 -3.64 -27.34 5.38
N GLU A 21 -4.96 -27.54 5.31
CA GLU A 21 -5.59 -28.23 4.18
C GLU A 21 -5.37 -27.46 2.86
N LYS A 22 -5.46 -26.12 2.87
CA LYS A 22 -5.12 -25.32 1.67
C LYS A 22 -3.67 -25.48 1.25
N THR A 23 -2.76 -25.53 2.22
CA THR A 23 -1.33 -25.71 1.97
C THR A 23 -1.07 -27.05 1.30
N GLU A 24 -1.71 -28.11 1.77
CA GLU A 24 -1.57 -29.47 1.24
C GLU A 24 -2.14 -29.58 -0.19
N ILE A 25 -3.33 -29.03 -0.44
CA ILE A 25 -3.93 -28.94 -1.79
C ILE A 25 -2.98 -28.24 -2.77
N LEU A 26 -2.38 -27.12 -2.36
CA LEU A 26 -1.44 -26.37 -3.21
C LEU A 26 -0.12 -27.12 -3.41
N ALA A 27 0.39 -27.81 -2.39
CA ALA A 27 1.61 -28.60 -2.50
C ALA A 27 1.43 -29.80 -3.44
N GLU A 28 0.26 -30.45 -3.42
CA GLU A 28 -0.12 -31.48 -4.41
C GLU A 28 -0.20 -30.91 -5.83
N LEU A 29 -0.85 -29.75 -6.00
CA LEU A 29 -0.91 -29.06 -7.28
C LEU A 29 0.51 -28.78 -7.81
N PHE A 30 1.38 -28.17 -7.01
CA PHE A 30 2.73 -27.79 -7.45
C PHE A 30 3.60 -28.99 -7.84
N ARG A 31 3.47 -30.14 -7.16
CA ARG A 31 4.15 -31.38 -7.56
C ARG A 31 3.64 -31.94 -8.89
N SER A 32 2.38 -31.69 -9.24
CA SER A 32 1.76 -32.20 -10.46
C SER A 32 1.98 -31.32 -11.70
N VAL A 33 2.45 -30.08 -11.52
CA VAL A 33 2.60 -29.10 -12.61
C VAL A 33 3.97 -29.24 -13.27
N GLU A 34 3.96 -29.29 -14.60
CA GLU A 34 5.17 -29.31 -15.41
C GLU A 34 6.05 -28.09 -15.19
N GLY A 35 7.36 -28.34 -15.25
CA GLY A 35 8.39 -27.45 -15.76
C GLY A 35 8.06 -25.95 -15.78
N GLU A 36 7.81 -25.53 -17.00
CA GLU A 36 7.68 -24.16 -17.46
C GLU A 36 6.34 -23.51 -17.07
N LEU A 37 5.34 -24.32 -16.67
CA LEU A 37 4.01 -23.83 -16.32
C LEU A 37 3.88 -23.48 -14.84
N LEU A 38 4.79 -23.97 -13.99
CA LEU A 38 4.77 -23.77 -12.54
C LEU A 38 4.78 -22.27 -12.13
N PRO A 39 5.57 -21.38 -12.75
CA PRO A 39 5.50 -19.95 -12.44
C PRO A 39 4.11 -19.36 -12.67
N ALA A 40 3.49 -19.67 -13.81
CA ALA A 40 2.17 -19.20 -14.18
C ALA A 40 1.10 -19.71 -13.20
N VAL A 41 1.12 -21.01 -12.88
CA VAL A 41 0.20 -21.61 -11.91
C VAL A 41 0.35 -20.97 -10.53
N THR A 42 1.58 -20.75 -10.07
CA THR A 42 1.85 -20.17 -8.76
C THR A 42 1.28 -18.75 -8.63
N ILE A 43 1.47 -17.91 -9.66
CA ILE A 43 0.94 -16.55 -9.69
C ILE A 43 -0.59 -16.55 -9.79
N LEU A 44 -1.15 -17.45 -10.61
CA LEU A 44 -2.60 -17.62 -10.72
C LEU A 44 -3.24 -18.07 -9.39
N MET A 45 -2.56 -18.88 -8.57
CA MET A 45 -3.07 -19.27 -7.23
C MET A 45 -3.18 -18.09 -6.26
N LEU A 46 -2.41 -17.00 -6.49
CA LEU A 46 -2.55 -15.75 -5.75
C LEU A 46 -3.67 -14.86 -6.31
N GLY A 47 -4.38 -15.29 -7.36
CA GLY A 47 -5.39 -14.50 -8.04
C GLY A 47 -4.81 -13.38 -8.90
N ARG A 48 -3.55 -13.49 -9.30
CA ARG A 48 -2.84 -12.50 -10.11
C ARG A 48 -2.44 -13.11 -11.45
N VAL A 49 -2.09 -12.24 -12.40
CA VAL A 49 -1.51 -12.64 -13.70
C VAL A 49 -0.04 -12.27 -13.79
N PHE A 50 0.36 -11.18 -13.14
CA PHE A 50 1.72 -10.68 -13.11
C PHE A 50 2.33 -10.79 -11.70
N PRO A 51 3.66 -10.94 -11.60
CA PRO A 51 4.36 -10.82 -10.32
C PRO A 51 4.12 -9.46 -9.66
N THR A 52 4.29 -9.39 -8.34
CA THR A 52 4.02 -8.16 -7.54
C THR A 52 4.83 -6.95 -7.99
N TRP A 53 6.02 -7.18 -8.55
CA TRP A 53 6.93 -6.13 -8.97
C TRP A 53 6.64 -5.60 -10.39
N SER A 54 5.80 -6.29 -11.17
CA SER A 54 5.48 -5.88 -12.53
C SER A 54 4.51 -4.70 -12.52
N SER A 55 4.75 -3.72 -13.40
CA SER A 55 3.84 -2.60 -13.66
C SER A 55 2.75 -2.95 -14.68
N GLU A 56 2.70 -4.18 -15.18
CA GLU A 56 1.67 -4.62 -16.12
C GLU A 56 0.33 -4.81 -15.40
N GLU A 57 -0.74 -4.29 -16.01
CA GLU A 57 -2.11 -4.48 -15.57
C GLU A 57 -2.96 -5.01 -16.72
N LEU A 58 -3.92 -5.89 -16.43
CA LEU A 58 -4.85 -6.38 -17.45
C LEU A 58 -5.64 -5.23 -18.10
N GLY A 59 -5.92 -4.19 -17.32
CA GLY A 59 -6.69 -3.02 -17.73
C GLY A 59 -8.07 -3.39 -18.26
N VAL A 60 -8.76 -4.31 -17.58
CA VAL A 60 -10.13 -4.74 -17.87
C VAL A 60 -11.01 -4.39 -16.68
N GLY A 61 -11.91 -3.42 -16.85
CA GLY A 61 -12.92 -3.10 -15.85
C GLY A 61 -14.15 -4.01 -15.95
N ILE A 62 -14.92 -4.09 -14.86
CA ILE A 62 -16.14 -4.93 -14.76
C ILE A 62 -17.11 -4.71 -15.92
N LYS A 63 -17.32 -3.46 -16.37
CA LYS A 63 -18.20 -3.15 -17.51
C LYS A 63 -17.75 -3.79 -18.82
N LEU A 64 -16.44 -3.86 -19.05
CA LEU A 64 -15.88 -4.48 -20.26
C LEU A 64 -16.06 -6.00 -20.21
N LEU A 65 -15.84 -6.59 -19.03
CA LEU A 65 -16.03 -8.01 -18.80
C LEU A 65 -17.50 -8.43 -18.95
N MET A 66 -18.45 -7.64 -18.43
CA MET A 66 -19.89 -7.88 -18.60
C MET A 66 -20.30 -7.87 -20.07
N LYS A 67 -19.75 -6.95 -20.88
CA LYS A 67 -19.98 -6.95 -22.35
C LYS A 67 -19.51 -8.24 -23.02
N ALA A 68 -18.35 -8.76 -22.61
CA ALA A 68 -17.84 -10.03 -23.13
C ALA A 68 -18.74 -11.21 -22.71
N ILE A 69 -19.16 -11.27 -21.43
CA ILE A 69 -20.08 -12.30 -20.92
C ILE A 69 -21.43 -12.25 -21.66
N SER A 70 -22.00 -11.05 -21.82
CA SER A 70 -23.26 -10.81 -22.55
C SER A 70 -23.21 -11.39 -23.95
N THR A 71 -22.11 -11.11 -24.68
CA THR A 71 -21.89 -11.63 -26.04
C THR A 71 -21.78 -13.16 -26.07
N VAL A 72 -21.12 -13.78 -25.09
CA VAL A 72 -20.89 -15.23 -25.05
C VAL A 72 -22.14 -16.01 -24.64
N VAL A 73 -22.88 -15.50 -23.66
CA VAL A 73 -24.05 -16.19 -23.08
C VAL A 73 -25.33 -15.87 -23.87
N GLY A 74 -25.41 -14.70 -24.51
CA GLY A 74 -26.58 -14.23 -25.25
C GLY A 74 -27.65 -13.57 -24.37
N VAL A 75 -27.23 -12.94 -23.26
CA VAL A 75 -28.10 -12.21 -22.32
C VAL A 75 -27.75 -10.71 -22.32
N SER A 76 -28.64 -9.85 -21.85
CA SER A 76 -28.36 -8.41 -21.76
C SER A 76 -27.35 -8.10 -20.65
N VAL A 77 -26.72 -6.91 -20.69
CA VAL A 77 -25.79 -6.49 -19.63
C VAL A 77 -26.53 -6.27 -18.32
N GLU A 78 -27.77 -5.78 -18.38
CA GLU A 78 -28.64 -5.57 -17.21
C GLU A 78 -28.94 -6.90 -16.51
N GLU A 79 -29.21 -7.97 -17.25
CA GLU A 79 -29.42 -9.31 -16.67
C GLU A 79 -28.17 -9.81 -15.94
N ILE A 80 -26.97 -9.51 -16.46
CA ILE A 80 -25.71 -9.83 -15.78
C ILE A 80 -25.55 -9.02 -14.50
N GLU A 81 -25.87 -7.72 -14.53
CA GLU A 81 -25.82 -6.86 -13.34
C GLU A 81 -26.77 -7.34 -12.25
N ASP A 82 -27.97 -7.78 -12.63
CA ASP A 82 -28.95 -8.35 -11.71
C ASP A 82 -28.47 -9.68 -11.12
N GLU A 83 -27.87 -10.56 -11.93
CA GLU A 83 -27.29 -11.82 -11.47
C GLU A 83 -26.07 -11.59 -10.56
N ILE A 84 -25.23 -10.59 -10.84
CA ILE A 84 -24.13 -10.17 -9.93
C ILE A 84 -24.69 -9.70 -8.59
N ARG A 85 -25.79 -8.94 -8.61
CA ARG A 85 -26.45 -8.46 -7.38
C ARG A 85 -27.04 -9.61 -6.57
N GLU A 86 -27.62 -10.61 -7.24
CA GLU A 86 -28.20 -11.79 -6.61
C GLU A 86 -27.13 -12.72 -6.01
N GLN A 87 -26.07 -13.04 -6.76
CA GLN A 87 -25.01 -13.96 -6.32
C GLN A 87 -23.95 -13.29 -5.44
N GLY A 88 -23.84 -11.97 -5.47
CA GLY A 88 -22.86 -11.18 -4.71
C GLY A 88 -21.47 -11.09 -5.33
N ASP A 89 -21.20 -11.80 -6.44
CA ASP A 89 -19.97 -11.65 -7.23
C ASP A 89 -20.10 -12.10 -8.69
N ILE A 90 -19.24 -11.56 -9.56
CA ILE A 90 -19.24 -11.84 -11.00
C ILE A 90 -18.87 -13.29 -11.35
N GLY A 91 -18.08 -13.96 -10.53
CA GLY A 91 -17.69 -15.35 -10.76
C GLY A 91 -18.88 -16.30 -10.62
N LEU A 92 -19.61 -16.21 -9.51
CA LEU A 92 -20.81 -17.02 -9.28
C LEU A 92 -21.91 -16.71 -10.32
N ALA A 93 -22.11 -15.42 -10.63
CA ALA A 93 -23.01 -15.01 -11.69
C ALA A 93 -22.61 -15.63 -13.05
N SER A 94 -21.32 -15.60 -13.38
CA SER A 94 -20.79 -16.23 -14.60
C SER A 94 -21.00 -17.74 -14.61
N GLU A 95 -20.78 -18.44 -13.49
CA GLU A 95 -21.03 -19.90 -13.40
C GLU A 95 -22.48 -20.22 -13.75
N LYS A 96 -23.43 -19.49 -13.13
CA LYS A 96 -24.87 -19.69 -13.35
C LYS A 96 -25.28 -19.35 -14.79
N LEU A 97 -24.84 -18.23 -15.33
CA LEU A 97 -25.16 -17.81 -16.70
C LEU A 97 -24.60 -18.77 -17.76
N PHE A 98 -23.35 -19.23 -17.59
CA PHE A 98 -22.73 -20.18 -18.51
C PHE A 98 -23.37 -21.56 -18.46
N SER A 99 -23.99 -21.95 -17.33
CA SER A 99 -24.76 -23.20 -17.25
C SER A 99 -26.04 -23.18 -18.09
N ARG A 100 -26.56 -21.97 -18.38
CA ARG A 100 -27.78 -21.72 -19.18
C ARG A 100 -27.48 -21.38 -20.64
N LYS A 101 -26.21 -21.39 -21.04
CA LYS A 101 -25.75 -20.96 -22.36
C LYS A 101 -26.55 -21.68 -23.46
N ALA A 102 -27.41 -20.94 -24.16
CA ALA A 102 -28.30 -21.48 -25.19
C ALA A 102 -27.56 -21.87 -26.47
N GLN A 103 -26.41 -21.25 -26.74
CA GLN A 103 -25.56 -21.53 -27.90
C GLN A 103 -24.40 -22.46 -27.52
N THR A 104 -24.55 -23.75 -27.83
CA THR A 104 -23.43 -24.70 -27.86
C THR A 104 -22.55 -24.40 -29.08
N THR A 105 -21.29 -24.02 -28.85
CA THR A 105 -20.27 -23.95 -29.90
C THR A 105 -20.09 -25.35 -30.48
N PHE A 106 -20.28 -25.53 -31.81
CA PHE A 106 -20.21 -26.83 -32.47
C PHE A 106 -18.85 -27.54 -32.32
N PHE A 107 -17.79 -26.79 -32.01
CA PHE A 107 -16.47 -27.29 -31.64
C PHE A 107 -15.93 -26.48 -30.45
N SER A 108 -15.76 -27.11 -29.29
CA SER A 108 -15.03 -26.52 -28.17
C SER A 108 -13.70 -27.26 -27.98
N LYS A 109 -12.59 -26.53 -27.99
CA LYS A 109 -11.31 -27.04 -27.53
C LYS A 109 -11.24 -26.85 -26.02
N PRO A 110 -10.83 -27.87 -25.24
CA PRO A 110 -10.59 -27.68 -23.81
C PRO A 110 -9.56 -26.58 -23.58
N LEU A 111 -9.85 -25.66 -22.66
CA LEU A 111 -8.92 -24.60 -22.27
C LEU A 111 -7.71 -25.21 -21.54
N THR A 112 -6.51 -24.74 -21.87
CA THR A 112 -5.29 -25.04 -21.12
C THR A 112 -4.91 -23.84 -20.24
N VAL A 113 -4.17 -24.10 -19.16
CA VAL A 113 -3.66 -23.02 -18.30
C VAL A 113 -2.77 -22.08 -19.09
N GLU A 114 -1.91 -22.62 -19.96
CA GLU A 114 -1.03 -21.85 -20.83
C GLU A 114 -1.79 -20.91 -21.78
N LEU A 115 -2.87 -21.39 -22.41
CA LEU A 115 -3.70 -20.57 -23.29
C LEU A 115 -4.37 -19.44 -22.50
N VAL A 116 -5.01 -19.75 -21.37
CA VAL A 116 -5.67 -18.72 -20.56
C VAL A 116 -4.65 -17.70 -20.04
N TYR A 117 -3.54 -18.17 -19.47
CA TYR A 117 -2.49 -17.30 -18.92
C TYR A 117 -1.88 -16.38 -19.98
N SER A 118 -1.49 -16.92 -21.14
CA SER A 118 -0.92 -16.13 -22.24
C SER A 118 -1.91 -15.09 -22.78
N LYS A 119 -3.20 -15.45 -22.93
CA LYS A 119 -4.25 -14.52 -23.37
C LYS A 119 -4.50 -13.42 -22.36
N LEU A 120 -4.52 -13.75 -21.07
CA LEU A 120 -4.64 -12.74 -20.02
C LEU A 120 -3.44 -11.78 -20.04
N ARG A 121 -2.20 -12.28 -20.14
CA ARG A 121 -1.03 -11.42 -20.27
C ARG A 121 -1.07 -10.51 -21.51
N ALA A 122 -1.55 -11.04 -22.64
CA ALA A 122 -1.68 -10.25 -23.86
C ALA A 122 -2.59 -9.01 -23.69
N LEU A 123 -3.55 -9.03 -22.76
CA LEU A 123 -4.42 -7.87 -22.48
C LEU A 123 -3.62 -6.64 -22.02
N ALA A 124 -2.54 -6.82 -21.26
CA ALA A 124 -1.74 -5.71 -20.74
C ALA A 124 -1.01 -4.94 -21.84
N SER A 125 -0.65 -5.61 -22.94
CA SER A 125 0.00 -4.98 -24.09
C SER A 125 -0.93 -4.16 -24.98
N ILE A 126 -2.25 -4.20 -24.75
CA ILE A 126 -3.25 -3.55 -25.61
C ILE A 126 -3.50 -2.11 -25.15
N SER A 127 -3.07 -1.16 -25.97
CA SER A 127 -3.29 0.28 -25.79
C SER A 127 -3.79 0.96 -27.08
N GLY A 128 -4.15 2.25 -26.99
CA GLY A 128 -4.54 3.09 -28.13
C GLY A 128 -6.01 3.07 -28.52
N GLU A 129 -6.32 3.74 -29.63
CA GLU A 129 -7.66 3.79 -30.22
C GLU A 129 -8.07 2.37 -30.64
N ARG A 130 -9.21 1.85 -30.14
CA ARG A 130 -9.66 0.44 -30.21
C ARG A 130 -9.09 -0.53 -29.17
N ALA A 131 -8.39 -0.06 -28.13
CA ALA A 131 -7.94 -0.94 -27.05
C ALA A 131 -9.09 -1.75 -26.42
N GLN A 132 -10.23 -1.11 -26.16
CA GLN A 132 -11.39 -1.79 -25.55
C GLN A 132 -11.95 -2.92 -26.41
N SER A 133 -12.11 -2.71 -27.72
CA SER A 133 -12.66 -3.75 -28.61
C SER A 133 -11.71 -4.94 -28.73
N ARG A 134 -10.40 -4.70 -28.88
CA ARG A 134 -9.39 -5.76 -28.93
C ARG A 134 -9.32 -6.57 -27.64
N LYS A 135 -9.47 -5.90 -26.48
CA LYS A 135 -9.57 -6.58 -25.18
C LYS A 135 -10.82 -7.45 -25.08
N ILE A 136 -11.96 -6.97 -25.60
CA ILE A 136 -13.18 -7.79 -25.71
C ILE A 136 -12.90 -9.03 -26.57
N ASP A 137 -12.28 -8.89 -27.74
CA ASP A 137 -12.02 -10.02 -28.65
C ASP A 137 -11.23 -11.15 -27.96
N ILE A 138 -10.20 -10.80 -27.18
CA ILE A 138 -9.44 -11.77 -26.38
C ILE A 138 -10.31 -12.43 -25.31
N LEU A 139 -11.13 -11.65 -24.60
CA LEU A 139 -12.04 -12.19 -23.59
C LEU A 139 -13.08 -13.12 -24.23
N LEU A 140 -13.59 -12.81 -25.42
CA LEU A 140 -14.50 -13.67 -26.17
C LEU A 140 -13.82 -14.98 -26.58
N GLU A 141 -12.56 -14.92 -27.01
CA GLU A 141 -11.79 -16.11 -27.41
C GLU A 141 -11.68 -17.14 -26.27
N ILE A 142 -11.37 -16.69 -25.05
CA ILE A 142 -11.26 -17.56 -23.88
C ILE A 142 -12.63 -17.95 -23.31
N LEU A 143 -13.56 -17.00 -23.16
CA LEU A 143 -14.86 -17.26 -22.54
C LEU A 143 -15.77 -18.11 -23.43
N SER A 144 -15.72 -17.96 -24.76
CA SER A 144 -16.54 -18.78 -25.66
C SER A 144 -16.29 -20.29 -25.54
N GLN A 145 -15.10 -20.68 -25.09
CA GLN A 145 -14.65 -22.06 -24.87
C GLN A 145 -14.80 -22.53 -23.43
N ALA A 146 -15.04 -21.62 -22.48
CA ALA A 146 -15.08 -21.92 -21.06
C ALA A 146 -16.33 -22.70 -20.65
N LYS A 147 -16.13 -23.72 -19.80
CA LYS A 147 -17.20 -24.38 -19.04
C LYS A 147 -17.61 -23.50 -17.85
N PRO A 148 -18.78 -23.74 -17.22
CA PRO A 148 -19.29 -22.90 -16.13
C PRO A 148 -18.28 -22.62 -15.00
N LEU A 149 -17.60 -23.68 -14.51
CA LEU A 149 -16.61 -23.54 -13.46
C LEU A 149 -15.35 -22.78 -13.91
N GLU A 150 -14.94 -22.95 -15.18
CA GLU A 150 -13.81 -22.21 -15.75
C GLU A 150 -14.17 -20.72 -15.88
N ALA A 151 -15.37 -20.42 -16.38
CA ALA A 151 -15.87 -19.05 -16.52
C ALA A 151 -15.86 -18.32 -15.18
N LYS A 152 -16.32 -18.96 -14.09
CA LYS A 152 -16.27 -18.41 -12.73
C LYS A 152 -14.88 -17.89 -12.35
N TYR A 153 -13.85 -18.73 -12.50
CA TYR A 153 -12.52 -18.37 -12.05
C TYR A 153 -11.75 -17.51 -13.06
N ILE A 154 -12.04 -17.63 -14.37
CA ILE A 154 -11.50 -16.70 -15.37
C ILE A 154 -12.01 -15.28 -15.08
N THR A 155 -13.31 -15.09 -14.90
CA THR A 155 -13.88 -13.74 -14.67
C THR A 155 -13.40 -13.14 -13.36
N ARG A 156 -13.24 -13.94 -12.31
CA ARG A 156 -12.61 -13.50 -11.06
C ARG A 156 -11.13 -13.16 -11.21
N THR A 157 -10.36 -13.93 -11.97
CA THR A 157 -8.94 -13.65 -12.24
C THR A 157 -8.78 -12.36 -13.05
N VAL A 158 -9.66 -12.12 -14.04
CA VAL A 158 -9.66 -10.90 -14.86
C VAL A 158 -9.88 -9.63 -14.01
N LEU A 159 -10.68 -9.73 -12.95
CA LEU A 159 -10.87 -8.64 -11.99
C LEU A 159 -9.90 -8.68 -10.81
N GLU A 160 -8.95 -9.63 -10.79
CA GLU A 160 -8.00 -9.85 -9.68
C GLU A 160 -8.70 -10.12 -8.32
N GLU A 161 -9.90 -10.69 -8.37
CA GLU A 161 -10.76 -11.00 -7.22
C GLU A 161 -11.02 -12.53 -7.11
N LEU A 162 -9.96 -13.34 -7.12
CA LEU A 162 -10.09 -14.81 -7.13
C LEU A 162 -10.87 -15.37 -5.93
N ARG A 163 -10.71 -14.77 -4.75
CA ARG A 163 -11.45 -15.07 -3.49
C ARG A 163 -11.33 -16.51 -2.97
N VAL A 164 -10.22 -17.20 -3.23
CA VAL A 164 -9.95 -18.57 -2.74
C VAL A 164 -9.30 -18.63 -1.35
N GLY A 165 -9.03 -17.46 -0.74
CA GLY A 165 -8.42 -17.34 0.59
C GLY A 165 -7.03 -17.94 0.67
N VAL A 166 -6.22 -17.69 -0.37
CA VAL A 166 -4.80 -18.05 -0.48
C VAL A 166 -3.98 -16.76 -0.38
N ALA A 167 -3.00 -16.76 0.51
CA ALA A 167 -2.07 -15.65 0.71
C ALA A 167 -0.63 -16.10 0.45
N GLU A 168 0.30 -15.15 0.30
CA GLU A 168 1.73 -15.42 0.04
C GLU A 168 2.32 -16.45 1.01
N GLY A 169 1.97 -16.39 2.30
CA GLY A 169 2.44 -17.36 3.30
C GLY A 169 1.97 -18.79 3.08
N ILE A 170 0.75 -19.00 2.55
CA ILE A 170 0.24 -20.34 2.21
C ILE A 170 0.98 -20.88 0.98
N ILE A 171 1.24 -20.01 -0.01
CA ILE A 171 2.02 -20.39 -1.20
C ILE A 171 3.46 -20.74 -0.80
N ARG A 172 4.10 -19.96 0.07
CA ARG A 172 5.43 -20.27 0.62
C ARG A 172 5.45 -21.66 1.26
N ASP A 173 4.51 -21.93 2.15
CA ASP A 173 4.43 -23.22 2.85
C ASP A 173 4.14 -24.38 1.87
N ALA A 174 3.36 -24.12 0.82
CA ALA A 174 3.05 -25.10 -0.21
C ALA A 174 4.26 -25.40 -1.13
N ILE A 175 5.06 -24.38 -1.50
CA ILE A 175 6.32 -24.57 -2.24
C ILE A 175 7.29 -25.41 -1.39
N SER A 176 7.43 -25.06 -0.10
CA SER A 176 8.25 -25.81 0.85
C SER A 176 7.82 -27.27 0.95
N GLY A 177 6.52 -27.52 1.17
CA GLY A 177 5.96 -28.87 1.27
C GLY A 177 6.01 -29.66 -0.04
N ALA A 178 5.89 -29.00 -1.20
CA ALA A 178 5.94 -29.65 -2.51
C ALA A 178 7.34 -30.13 -2.88
N PHE A 179 8.37 -29.34 -2.57
CA PHE A 179 9.73 -29.56 -3.07
C PHE A 179 10.74 -29.88 -1.96
N GLY A 180 10.31 -29.98 -0.71
CA GLY A 180 11.15 -30.42 0.41
C GLY A 180 12.25 -29.42 0.78
N VAL A 181 11.99 -28.13 0.62
CA VAL A 181 12.94 -27.03 0.91
C VAL A 181 12.53 -26.27 2.18
N ASP A 182 13.49 -25.71 2.91
CA ASP A 182 13.21 -24.87 4.09
C ASP A 182 12.29 -23.69 3.75
N PRO A 183 11.14 -23.51 4.45
CA PRO A 183 10.25 -22.36 4.23
C PRO A 183 10.93 -21.00 4.43
N ALA A 184 11.96 -20.89 5.27
CA ALA A 184 12.74 -19.67 5.45
C ALA A 184 13.56 -19.31 4.20
N LEU A 185 14.04 -20.30 3.45
CA LEU A 185 14.73 -20.05 2.17
C LEU A 185 13.74 -19.59 1.09
N VAL A 186 12.55 -20.19 1.04
CA VAL A 186 11.47 -19.75 0.14
C VAL A 186 11.06 -18.31 0.46
N GLU A 187 10.92 -17.98 1.74
CA GLU A 187 10.59 -16.63 2.20
C GLU A 187 11.68 -15.62 1.84
N ARG A 188 12.94 -15.93 2.11
CA ARG A 188 14.08 -15.07 1.74
C ARG A 188 14.12 -14.87 0.23
N ALA A 189 14.00 -15.93 -0.56
CA ALA A 189 14.01 -15.82 -2.01
C ALA A 189 12.86 -14.94 -2.53
N HIS A 190 11.65 -15.12 -1.99
CA HIS A 190 10.51 -14.27 -2.32
C HIS A 190 10.72 -12.80 -1.91
N MET A 191 11.33 -12.53 -0.75
CA MET A 191 11.65 -11.16 -0.34
C MET A 191 12.62 -10.46 -1.31
N LEU A 192 13.53 -11.21 -1.95
CA LEU A 192 14.55 -10.69 -2.85
C LEU A 192 14.11 -10.61 -4.31
N THR A 193 13.20 -11.48 -4.76
CA THR A 193 12.70 -11.49 -6.14
C THR A 193 11.32 -10.88 -6.29
N ASN A 194 10.53 -10.89 -5.22
CA ASN A 194 9.12 -10.53 -5.18
C ASN A 194 8.27 -11.30 -6.22
N ASP A 195 8.72 -12.53 -6.55
CA ASP A 195 8.17 -13.40 -7.58
C ASP A 195 8.11 -14.86 -7.10
N LEU A 196 6.97 -15.23 -6.50
CA LEU A 196 6.73 -16.59 -6.03
C LEU A 196 6.72 -17.62 -7.17
N GLY A 197 6.41 -17.21 -8.41
CA GLY A 197 6.45 -18.11 -9.56
C GLY A 197 7.86 -18.54 -9.90
N MET A 198 8.79 -17.58 -9.94
CA MET A 198 10.22 -17.85 -10.09
C MET A 198 10.76 -18.69 -8.92
N VAL A 199 10.38 -18.34 -7.68
CA VAL A 199 10.81 -19.07 -6.48
C VAL A 199 10.34 -20.53 -6.51
N ALA A 200 9.09 -20.79 -6.92
CA ALA A 200 8.57 -22.14 -7.04
C ALA A 200 9.36 -22.97 -8.08
N LEU A 201 9.69 -22.37 -9.22
CA LEU A 201 10.48 -23.00 -10.27
C LEU A 201 11.87 -23.39 -9.78
N VAL A 202 12.58 -22.44 -9.17
CA VAL A 202 13.93 -22.65 -8.64
C VAL A 202 13.93 -23.66 -7.50
N ALA A 203 12.93 -23.61 -6.61
CA ALA A 203 12.78 -24.61 -5.56
C ALA A 203 12.62 -26.03 -6.13
N ARG A 204 11.86 -26.19 -7.22
CA ARG A 204 11.68 -27.49 -7.87
C ARG A 204 12.94 -27.98 -8.58
N ASP A 205 13.57 -27.12 -9.36
CA ASP A 205 14.62 -27.53 -10.31
C ASP A 205 16.02 -27.54 -9.68
N GLU A 206 16.26 -26.65 -8.70
CA GLU A 206 17.57 -26.44 -8.08
C GLU A 206 17.57 -26.62 -6.56
N GLY A 207 16.40 -26.80 -5.93
CA GLY A 207 16.28 -26.99 -4.49
C GLY A 207 16.79 -25.80 -3.67
N GLU A 208 17.28 -26.09 -2.46
CA GLU A 208 17.77 -25.07 -1.54
C GLU A 208 18.98 -24.29 -2.06
N GLU A 209 19.87 -24.94 -2.80
CA GLU A 209 21.07 -24.29 -3.37
C GLU A 209 20.69 -23.29 -4.46
N GLY A 210 19.66 -23.56 -5.25
CA GLY A 210 19.10 -22.57 -6.18
C GLY A 210 18.48 -21.38 -5.45
N LEU A 211 17.67 -21.65 -4.43
CA LEU A 211 17.02 -20.59 -3.64
C LEU A 211 18.02 -19.64 -2.99
N LYS A 212 19.16 -20.16 -2.50
CA LYS A 212 20.24 -19.34 -1.90
C LYS A 212 20.90 -18.39 -2.90
N LYS A 213 20.92 -18.74 -4.20
CA LYS A 213 21.49 -17.90 -5.26
C LYS A 213 20.55 -16.78 -5.69
N LEU A 214 19.25 -16.87 -5.41
CA LEU A 214 18.31 -15.81 -5.71
C LEU A 214 18.63 -14.57 -4.87
N ASN A 215 18.77 -13.45 -5.57
CA ASN A 215 19.16 -12.18 -4.98
C ASN A 215 18.50 -11.00 -5.72
N LEU A 216 18.75 -9.79 -5.24
CA LEU A 216 18.29 -8.57 -5.86
C LEU A 216 18.80 -8.45 -7.30
N GLU A 217 17.91 -8.02 -8.19
CA GLU A 217 18.20 -7.74 -9.59
C GLU A 217 17.69 -6.34 -9.93
N PRO A 218 18.54 -5.43 -10.41
CA PRO A 218 18.07 -4.14 -10.90
C PRO A 218 16.93 -4.28 -11.91
N GLY A 219 15.98 -3.35 -11.87
CA GLY A 219 14.70 -3.41 -12.58
C GLY A 219 13.60 -4.24 -11.93
N ARG A 220 13.87 -5.01 -10.85
CA ARG A 220 12.84 -5.71 -10.06
C ARG A 220 12.72 -5.12 -8.66
N PRO A 221 11.69 -4.30 -8.36
CA PRO A 221 11.55 -3.69 -7.05
C PRO A 221 11.17 -4.69 -5.96
N VAL A 222 11.75 -4.51 -4.78
CA VAL A 222 11.48 -5.31 -3.58
C VAL A 222 10.72 -4.52 -2.53
N LYS A 223 9.97 -5.24 -1.68
CA LYS A 223 9.22 -4.61 -0.59
C LYS A 223 10.18 -3.85 0.33
N PRO A 224 9.95 -2.56 0.61
CA PRO A 224 10.86 -1.80 1.45
C PRO A 224 10.88 -2.34 2.88
N MET A 225 12.05 -2.30 3.52
CA MET A 225 12.20 -2.54 4.97
C MET A 225 11.37 -1.51 5.75
N LEU A 226 10.71 -1.94 6.83
CA LEU A 226 9.78 -1.11 7.59
C LEU A 226 10.29 -0.84 9.00
N ALA A 227 9.89 0.30 9.56
CA ALA A 227 10.30 0.74 10.90
C ALA A 227 9.21 0.57 11.96
N GLN A 228 9.60 0.18 13.17
CA GLN A 228 8.76 0.27 14.37
C GLN A 228 8.81 1.68 14.99
N LEU A 229 7.84 2.02 15.83
CA LEU A 229 7.90 3.26 16.61
C LEU A 229 8.84 3.03 17.80
N ALA A 230 9.74 3.97 18.07
CA ALA A 230 10.55 3.99 19.29
C ALA A 230 9.78 4.70 20.42
N ASP A 231 9.95 4.24 21.65
CA ASP A 231 9.38 4.89 22.83
C ASP A 231 10.13 6.18 23.17
N SER A 232 11.47 6.17 23.10
CA SER A 232 12.33 7.35 23.19
C SER A 232 13.60 7.16 22.37
N ILE A 233 14.30 8.26 22.08
CA ILE A 233 15.59 8.23 21.35
C ILE A 233 16.64 7.48 22.18
N GLU A 234 16.72 7.76 23.48
CA GLU A 234 17.70 7.20 24.41
C GLU A 234 17.54 5.69 24.57
N SER A 235 16.30 5.24 24.81
CA SER A 235 15.99 3.81 24.93
C SER A 235 16.33 3.07 23.65
N ALA A 236 15.98 3.64 22.49
CA ALA A 236 16.28 3.06 21.18
C ALA A 236 17.79 2.95 20.93
N VAL A 237 18.56 4.01 21.16
CA VAL A 237 20.03 3.99 20.99
C VAL A 237 20.68 3.02 21.97
N GLN A 238 20.18 2.95 23.21
CA GLN A 238 20.67 2.00 24.21
C GLN A 238 20.39 0.54 23.85
N GLU A 239 19.20 0.22 23.31
CA GLU A 239 18.86 -1.13 22.84
C GLU A 239 19.72 -1.55 21.65
N LEU A 240 20.04 -0.62 20.75
CA LEU A 240 20.85 -0.89 19.56
C LEU A 240 22.36 -0.86 19.82
N GLY A 241 22.82 -0.16 20.86
CA GLY A 241 24.23 0.00 21.22
C GLY A 241 25.02 0.95 20.32
N ARG A 242 24.70 1.01 19.02
CA ARG A 242 25.15 2.04 18.08
C ARG A 242 24.14 2.16 16.95
N ALA A 243 23.78 3.38 16.58
CA ALA A 243 22.77 3.67 15.58
C ALA A 243 23.20 4.79 14.64
N PHE A 244 22.78 4.68 13.38
CA PHE A 244 22.69 5.82 12.49
C PHE A 244 21.30 6.44 12.66
N CYS A 245 21.28 7.68 13.11
CA CYS A 245 20.08 8.49 13.22
C CYS A 245 19.99 9.40 12.01
N GLU A 246 18.87 9.38 11.29
CA GLU A 246 18.67 10.17 10.06
C GLU A 246 17.39 10.99 10.13
N THR A 247 17.36 12.14 9.46
CA THR A 247 16.11 12.90 9.29
C THR A 247 15.03 12.02 8.70
N LYS A 248 13.87 12.00 9.35
CA LYS A 248 12.66 11.37 8.83
C LYS A 248 11.91 12.36 7.96
N TYR A 249 12.33 12.45 6.71
CA TYR A 249 11.68 13.24 5.68
C TYR A 249 10.17 12.94 5.57
N ASP A 250 9.37 14.00 5.39
CA ASP A 250 7.94 13.91 5.03
C ASP A 250 7.83 13.95 3.51
N GLY A 251 7.64 12.79 2.89
CA GLY A 251 7.75 12.66 1.46
C GLY A 251 7.25 11.34 0.91
N VAL A 252 7.67 11.04 -0.31
CA VAL A 252 7.35 9.79 -1.01
C VAL A 252 8.61 8.94 -1.08
N ARG A 253 8.67 7.91 -0.25
CA ARG A 253 9.69 6.87 -0.34
C ARG A 253 9.70 6.21 -1.72
N VAL A 254 10.89 6.17 -2.30
CA VAL A 254 11.16 5.56 -3.61
C VAL A 254 12.32 4.58 -3.56
N GLN A 255 12.25 3.59 -4.44
CA GLN A 255 13.35 2.69 -4.81
C GLN A 255 13.75 3.00 -6.25
N ILE A 256 15.01 3.33 -6.46
CA ILE A 256 15.56 3.83 -7.72
C ILE A 256 16.49 2.76 -8.27
N HIS A 257 16.11 2.18 -9.41
CA HIS A 257 16.89 1.17 -10.08
C HIS A 257 17.53 1.77 -11.32
N ARG A 258 18.74 1.35 -11.64
CA ARG A 258 19.33 1.47 -12.97
C ARG A 258 19.69 0.08 -13.45
N LYS A 259 19.24 -0.27 -14.66
CA LYS A 259 19.54 -1.55 -15.30
C LYS A 259 19.84 -1.33 -16.77
N SER A 260 21.04 -1.68 -17.22
CA SER A 260 21.41 -1.56 -18.63
C SER A 260 21.15 -0.16 -19.22
N GLY A 261 21.37 0.88 -18.41
CA GLY A 261 21.14 2.29 -18.78
C GLY A 261 19.70 2.79 -18.64
N GLU A 262 18.74 1.96 -18.24
CA GLU A 262 17.36 2.38 -17.97
C GLU A 262 17.17 2.68 -16.47
N ILE A 263 16.69 3.89 -16.14
CA ILE A 263 16.30 4.26 -14.78
C ILE A 263 14.82 3.97 -14.55
N LEU A 264 14.52 3.27 -13.45
CA LEU A 264 13.17 2.95 -13.01
C LEU A 264 12.98 3.40 -11.56
N ILE A 265 11.90 4.12 -11.29
CA ILE A 265 11.59 4.66 -9.96
C ILE A 265 10.27 4.06 -9.48
N PHE A 266 10.33 3.36 -8.35
CA PHE A 266 9.19 2.68 -7.74
C PHE A 266 8.83 3.30 -6.40
N THR A 267 7.54 3.47 -6.12
CA THR A 267 7.09 3.92 -4.79
C THR A 267 7.21 2.81 -3.75
N ARG A 268 6.94 3.14 -2.48
CA ARG A 268 6.73 2.15 -1.41
C ARG A 268 5.75 1.01 -1.74
N ARG A 269 4.77 1.25 -2.61
CA ARG A 269 3.79 0.24 -3.05
C ARG A 269 4.25 -0.51 -4.30
N LEU A 270 5.49 -0.29 -4.73
CA LEU A 270 6.12 -0.84 -5.93
C LEU A 270 5.46 -0.38 -7.24
N GLU A 271 4.70 0.70 -7.19
CA GLU A 271 4.16 1.37 -8.37
C GLU A 271 5.30 2.10 -9.10
N ASN A 272 5.46 1.82 -10.39
CA ASN A 272 6.42 2.50 -11.25
C ASN A 272 5.91 3.92 -11.58
N ILE A 273 6.62 4.92 -11.07
CA ILE A 273 6.31 6.35 -11.26
C ILE A 273 7.29 7.07 -12.18
N THR A 274 8.22 6.36 -12.82
CA THR A 274 9.31 6.92 -13.66
C THR A 274 8.82 8.01 -14.61
N LEU A 275 7.70 7.75 -15.33
CA LEU A 275 7.13 8.71 -16.28
C LEU A 275 6.51 9.96 -15.64
N ALA A 276 6.14 9.91 -14.35
CA ALA A 276 5.54 11.03 -13.63
C ALA A 276 6.60 11.97 -13.03
N VAL A 277 7.82 11.48 -12.81
CA VAL A 277 8.94 12.21 -12.19
C VAL A 277 10.20 12.28 -13.08
N PRO A 278 10.09 12.74 -14.34
CA PRO A 278 11.25 12.83 -15.24
C PRO A 278 12.33 13.82 -14.77
N ASP A 279 11.96 14.80 -13.93
CA ASP A 279 12.89 15.67 -13.21
C ASP A 279 13.79 14.88 -12.24
N ILE A 280 13.24 13.93 -11.49
CA ILE A 280 14.06 13.06 -10.63
C ILE A 280 14.95 12.14 -11.47
N VAL A 281 14.45 11.63 -12.60
CA VAL A 281 15.26 10.81 -13.51
C VAL A 281 16.48 11.59 -14.01
N GLU A 282 16.28 12.83 -14.48
CA GLU A 282 17.36 13.72 -14.91
C GLU A 282 18.38 13.99 -13.80
N MET A 283 17.90 14.28 -12.58
CA MET A 283 18.79 14.55 -11.45
C MET A 283 19.57 13.30 -11.00
N VAL A 284 18.94 12.12 -11.04
CA VAL A 284 19.57 10.85 -10.71
C VAL A 284 20.63 10.47 -11.74
N GLU A 285 20.38 10.71 -13.03
CA GLU A 285 21.35 10.49 -14.11
C GLU A 285 22.63 11.34 -13.91
N GLU A 286 22.49 12.55 -13.36
CA GLU A 286 23.61 13.43 -13.04
C GLU A 286 24.31 13.03 -11.72
N ALA A 287 23.56 12.65 -10.70
CA ALA A 287 24.06 12.46 -9.34
C ALA A 287 24.56 11.05 -9.01
N LEU A 288 24.13 10.01 -9.74
CA LEU A 288 24.46 8.60 -9.47
C LEU A 288 25.32 7.99 -10.60
N PRO A 289 26.11 6.93 -10.30
CA PRO A 289 27.01 6.34 -11.29
C PRO A 289 26.28 5.69 -12.46
N ASP A 290 26.94 5.66 -13.63
CA ASP A 290 26.49 4.91 -14.81
C ASP A 290 26.80 3.40 -14.67
N THR A 291 26.27 2.80 -13.61
CA THR A 291 26.36 1.36 -13.30
C THR A 291 25.00 0.83 -12.89
N ASP A 292 24.84 -0.50 -12.88
CA ASP A 292 23.63 -1.13 -12.39
C ASP A 292 23.52 -0.96 -10.86
N TYR A 293 22.40 -0.42 -10.39
CA TYR A 293 22.18 -0.11 -8.98
C TYR A 293 20.72 -0.25 -8.52
N ILE A 294 20.55 -0.30 -7.20
CA ILE A 294 19.29 -0.13 -6.49
C ILE A 294 19.55 0.77 -5.27
N PHE A 295 19.06 2.01 -5.31
CA PHE A 295 19.08 2.94 -4.18
C PHE A 295 17.68 3.11 -3.58
N GLU A 296 17.62 3.52 -2.32
CA GLU A 296 16.39 3.99 -1.70
C GLU A 296 16.54 5.44 -1.24
N GLY A 297 15.47 6.21 -1.39
CA GLY A 297 15.43 7.60 -1.00
C GLY A 297 14.02 8.10 -0.74
N GLU A 298 13.92 9.36 -0.32
CA GLU A 298 12.66 10.07 -0.14
C GLU A 298 12.59 11.24 -1.12
N ILE A 299 11.53 11.28 -1.93
CA ILE A 299 11.20 12.47 -2.71
C ILE A 299 10.44 13.44 -1.82
N ILE A 300 10.93 14.68 -1.71
CA ILE A 300 10.24 15.77 -1.01
C ILE A 300 9.97 16.94 -1.95
N VAL A 301 9.10 17.84 -1.50
CA VAL A 301 8.90 19.17 -2.10
C VAL A 301 9.16 20.19 -1.02
N LYS A 302 9.93 21.23 -1.31
CA LYS A 302 10.08 22.39 -0.41
C LYS A 302 9.37 23.60 -1.02
N ILE A 303 8.48 24.23 -0.26
CA ILE A 303 7.81 25.50 -0.58
C ILE A 303 8.28 26.52 0.48
N ASP A 304 8.85 27.64 0.04
CA ASP A 304 9.41 28.67 0.93
C ASP A 304 10.38 28.12 1.99
N GLY A 305 11.17 27.12 1.61
CA GLY A 305 12.16 26.47 2.48
C GLY A 305 11.59 25.40 3.42
N ARG A 306 10.28 25.15 3.43
CA ARG A 306 9.63 24.12 4.27
C ARG A 306 9.06 22.97 3.43
N PRO A 307 9.08 21.72 3.94
CA PRO A 307 8.43 20.58 3.30
C PRO A 307 6.94 20.85 3.05
N ALA A 308 6.49 20.61 1.82
CA ALA A 308 5.08 20.58 1.49
C ALA A 308 4.45 19.29 2.03
N SER A 309 3.14 19.34 2.30
CA SER A 309 2.45 18.16 2.84
C SER A 309 2.51 16.97 1.89
N PHE A 310 2.61 15.76 2.45
CA PHE A 310 2.62 14.51 1.69
C PHE A 310 1.51 14.40 0.62
N GLN A 311 0.31 14.93 0.91
CA GLN A 311 -0.81 14.92 -0.03
C GLN A 311 -0.55 15.76 -1.28
N TYR A 312 0.14 16.89 -1.13
CA TYR A 312 0.54 17.74 -2.23
C TYR A 312 1.55 17.01 -3.14
N ILE A 313 2.54 16.36 -2.52
CA ILE A 313 3.56 15.58 -3.22
C ILE A 313 2.92 14.40 -3.98
N LEU A 314 1.96 13.71 -3.36
CA LEU A 314 1.21 12.62 -4.00
C LEU A 314 0.49 13.05 -5.29
N GLN A 315 -0.04 14.27 -5.32
CA GLN A 315 -0.67 14.80 -6.54
C GLN A 315 0.37 15.01 -7.65
N ARG A 316 1.60 15.40 -7.31
CA ARG A 316 2.69 15.60 -8.28
C ARG A 316 3.21 14.28 -8.83
N VAL A 317 3.52 13.30 -7.97
CA VAL A 317 4.17 12.04 -8.38
C VAL A 317 3.24 11.04 -9.06
N ARG A 318 1.91 11.25 -9.02
CA ARG A 318 0.92 10.40 -9.70
C ARG A 318 0.43 10.96 -11.03
N ARG A 319 0.66 12.24 -11.31
CA ARG A 319 0.17 12.89 -12.54
C ARG A 319 1.06 12.53 -13.72
N LYS A 320 0.42 12.17 -14.84
CA LYS A 320 1.07 11.83 -16.11
C LYS A 320 0.83 12.87 -17.22
N TYR A 321 0.24 14.01 -16.87
CA TYR A 321 -0.10 15.12 -17.78
C TYR A 321 0.40 16.44 -17.19
N ASP A 322 0.61 17.46 -18.04
CA ASP A 322 1.13 18.78 -17.67
C ASP A 322 2.46 18.75 -16.89
N ILE A 323 3.31 17.76 -17.16
CA ILE A 323 4.53 17.52 -16.37
C ILE A 323 5.48 18.71 -16.44
N ASP A 324 5.64 19.34 -17.60
CA ASP A 324 6.56 20.48 -17.78
C ASP A 324 6.17 21.68 -16.93
N ARG A 325 4.86 21.97 -16.80
CA ARG A 325 4.35 23.02 -15.91
C ARG A 325 4.62 22.65 -14.45
N LEU A 326 4.32 21.41 -14.09
CA LEU A 326 4.47 20.91 -12.72
C LEU A 326 5.93 20.84 -12.25
N LYS A 327 6.91 20.61 -13.15
CA LYS A 327 8.34 20.68 -12.82
C LYS A 327 8.74 22.06 -12.26
N VAL A 328 8.11 23.12 -12.77
CA VAL A 328 8.40 24.51 -12.36
C VAL A 328 7.60 24.89 -11.11
N GLU A 329 6.32 24.54 -11.07
CA GLU A 329 5.44 24.88 -9.93
C GLU A 329 5.77 24.07 -8.67
N VAL A 330 6.25 22.84 -8.83
CA VAL A 330 6.47 21.88 -7.74
C VAL A 330 7.83 21.19 -7.92
N PRO A 331 8.94 21.88 -7.59
CA PRO A 331 10.27 21.30 -7.72
C PRO A 331 10.45 20.15 -6.72
N LEU A 332 10.81 18.98 -7.24
CA LEU A 332 11.10 17.80 -6.44
C LEU A 332 12.57 17.77 -6.02
N SER A 333 12.83 17.33 -4.80
CA SER A 333 14.16 16.98 -4.30
C SER A 333 14.19 15.53 -3.85
N LEU A 334 15.36 14.90 -3.85
CA LEU A 334 15.60 13.52 -3.47
C LEU A 334 16.66 13.44 -2.37
N TYR A 335 16.32 12.79 -1.27
CA TYR A 335 17.25 12.44 -0.21
C TYR A 335 17.49 10.94 -0.19
N VAL A 336 18.69 10.49 -0.56
CA VAL A 336 19.04 9.07 -0.69
C VAL A 336 19.56 8.54 0.64
N PHE A 337 18.99 7.45 1.15
CA PHE A 337 19.29 6.94 2.49
C PHE A 337 19.79 5.50 2.58
N ASP A 338 19.71 4.71 1.50
CA ASP A 338 20.28 3.35 1.47
C ASP A 338 20.66 2.93 0.04
N VAL A 339 21.53 1.93 -0.06
CA VAL A 339 21.93 1.29 -1.32
C VAL A 339 21.86 -0.22 -1.15
N LEU A 340 20.98 -0.86 -1.93
CA LEU A 340 20.69 -2.29 -1.84
C LEU A 340 21.48 -3.10 -2.86
N TYR A 341 21.89 -2.46 -3.95
CA TYR A 341 22.71 -3.05 -5.01
C TYR A 341 23.58 -1.95 -5.63
N HIS A 342 24.85 -2.25 -5.84
CA HIS A 342 25.75 -1.46 -6.68
C HIS A 342 26.83 -2.39 -7.21
N GLU A 343 26.76 -2.71 -8.51
CA GLU A 343 27.54 -3.77 -9.20
C GLU A 343 27.34 -5.21 -8.68
N ARG A 344 26.98 -5.35 -7.40
CA ARG A 344 26.64 -6.58 -6.71
C ARG A 344 25.53 -6.32 -5.67
N PRO A 345 24.79 -7.35 -5.23
CA PRO A 345 23.85 -7.21 -4.13
C PRO A 345 24.56 -6.84 -2.82
N LEU A 346 23.97 -5.90 -2.08
CA LEU A 346 24.48 -5.40 -0.78
C LEU A 346 23.50 -5.66 0.37
N ILE A 347 22.41 -6.38 0.11
CA ILE A 347 21.31 -6.53 1.06
C ILE A 347 21.72 -7.21 2.38
N ASP A 348 22.64 -8.18 2.30
CA ASP A 348 23.17 -8.90 3.46
C ASP A 348 24.32 -8.13 4.14
N GLU A 349 24.83 -7.04 3.55
CA GLU A 349 25.89 -6.22 4.14
C GLU A 349 25.33 -5.32 5.25
N PRO A 350 26.08 -5.08 6.34
CA PRO A 350 25.73 -4.12 7.39
C PRO A 350 25.43 -2.72 6.85
N LEU A 351 24.47 -2.02 7.48
CA LEU A 351 24.10 -0.64 7.12
C LEU A 351 25.31 0.30 7.04
N ILE A 352 26.27 0.18 7.95
CA ILE A 352 27.51 0.98 7.93
C ILE A 352 28.27 0.87 6.60
N LYS A 353 28.33 -0.33 6.02
CA LYS A 353 28.99 -0.53 4.72
C LYS A 353 28.14 0.00 3.58
N ARG A 354 26.82 -0.23 3.61
CA ARG A 354 25.90 0.28 2.58
C ARG A 354 25.95 1.81 2.54
N ARG A 355 25.89 2.46 3.71
CA ARG A 355 25.99 3.92 3.81
C ARG A 355 27.32 4.45 3.28
N SER A 356 28.44 3.82 3.64
CA SER A 356 29.75 4.20 3.10
C SER A 356 29.83 4.07 1.58
N ILE A 357 29.23 3.03 0.99
CA ILE A 357 29.15 2.87 -0.47
C ILE A 357 28.30 4.00 -1.07
N LEU A 358 27.10 4.26 -0.51
CA LEU A 358 26.21 5.34 -0.95
C LEU A 358 26.95 6.69 -0.99
N GLU A 359 27.60 7.07 0.10
CA GLU A 359 28.33 8.35 0.21
C GLU A 359 29.53 8.43 -0.75
N SER A 360 30.14 7.29 -1.11
CA SER A 360 31.27 7.25 -2.04
C SER A 360 30.89 7.39 -3.50
N VAL A 361 29.63 7.13 -3.86
CA VAL A 361 29.17 7.09 -5.26
C VAL A 361 28.17 8.19 -5.60
N ILE A 362 27.50 8.79 -4.61
CA ILE A 362 26.63 9.93 -4.84
C ILE A 362 27.44 11.21 -5.08
N SER A 363 27.10 11.93 -6.14
CA SER A 363 27.57 13.30 -6.40
C SER A 363 26.46 14.25 -5.99
N GLU A 364 26.52 14.77 -4.76
CA GLU A 364 25.45 15.59 -4.21
C GLU A 364 25.24 16.89 -5.01
N ILE A 365 23.97 17.21 -5.25
CA ILE A 365 23.50 18.43 -5.88
C ILE A 365 22.63 19.14 -4.84
N PRO A 366 23.14 20.17 -4.14
CA PRO A 366 22.45 20.81 -3.02
C PRO A 366 21.02 21.22 -3.33
N GLY A 367 20.08 20.83 -2.46
CA GLY A 367 18.65 21.09 -2.61
C GLY A 367 17.95 20.29 -3.71
N LYS A 368 18.65 19.39 -4.41
CA LYS A 368 18.09 18.53 -5.47
C LYS A 368 18.31 17.05 -5.19
N VAL A 369 19.54 16.59 -5.06
CA VAL A 369 19.88 15.19 -4.77
C VAL A 369 20.98 15.16 -3.74
N GLU A 370 20.68 14.68 -2.55
CA GLU A 370 21.61 14.69 -1.41
C GLU A 370 21.53 13.34 -0.70
N ALA A 371 22.59 12.93 0.00
CA ALA A 371 22.44 11.84 0.96
C ALA A 371 21.55 12.33 2.12
N SER A 372 20.82 11.42 2.76
CA SER A 372 20.05 11.79 3.96
C SER A 372 20.96 12.35 5.05
N HIS A 373 20.52 13.40 5.73
CA HIS A 373 21.24 13.97 6.88
C HIS A 373 21.27 12.94 8.01
N MET A 374 22.47 12.59 8.47
CA MET A 374 22.73 11.45 9.34
C MET A 374 23.74 11.80 10.44
N VAL A 375 23.50 11.31 11.66
CA VAL A 375 24.46 11.32 12.78
C VAL A 375 24.71 9.89 13.28
N ASP A 376 25.97 9.57 13.57
CA ASP A 376 26.40 8.28 14.13
C ASP A 376 26.48 8.37 15.65
N VAL A 377 25.62 7.62 16.34
CA VAL A 377 25.44 7.73 17.78
C VAL A 377 25.55 6.39 18.50
N GLY A 378 26.09 6.43 19.71
CA GLY A 378 25.99 5.40 20.72
C GLY A 378 25.46 5.98 22.04
N PRO A 379 25.43 5.19 23.12
CA PRO A 379 24.97 5.63 24.43
C PRO A 379 25.68 6.88 24.96
N ASP A 380 26.94 7.10 24.58
CA ASP A 380 27.77 8.19 25.08
C ASP A 380 27.55 9.53 24.36
N ASN A 381 26.90 9.55 23.20
CA ASN A 381 26.63 10.77 22.41
C ASN A 381 25.20 10.83 21.85
N VAL A 382 24.24 10.28 22.61
CA VAL A 382 22.81 10.30 22.23
C VAL A 382 22.24 11.71 22.00
N GLU A 383 22.84 12.73 22.62
CA GLU A 383 22.47 14.14 22.45
C GLU A 383 22.54 14.58 20.98
N ASP A 384 23.45 14.02 20.18
CA ASP A 384 23.53 14.33 18.75
C ASP A 384 22.25 13.91 17.99
N ALA A 385 21.63 12.79 18.40
CA ALA A 385 20.36 12.35 17.83
C ALA A 385 19.19 13.22 18.29
N VAL A 386 19.21 13.71 19.54
CA VAL A 386 18.22 14.67 20.06
C VAL A 386 18.31 16.01 19.31
N ASN A 387 19.54 16.49 19.05
CA ASN A 387 19.78 17.68 18.25
C ASN A 387 19.27 17.52 16.82
N LEU A 388 19.57 16.40 16.17
CA LEU A 388 19.04 16.06 14.85
C LEU A 388 17.50 16.02 14.84
N PHE A 389 16.88 15.45 15.88
CA PHE A 389 15.43 15.45 16.01
C PHE A 389 14.85 16.87 16.07
N ASN A 390 15.39 17.72 16.95
CA ASN A 390 14.95 19.10 17.09
C ASN A 390 15.14 19.91 15.80
N GLU A 391 16.25 19.69 15.09
CA GLU A 391 16.52 20.28 13.78
C GLU A 391 15.50 19.81 12.73
N SER A 392 15.29 18.49 12.62
CA SER A 392 14.29 17.92 11.72
C SER A 392 12.90 18.52 11.93
N ILE A 393 12.45 18.68 13.18
CA ILE A 393 11.13 19.30 13.46
C ILE A 393 11.12 20.78 13.07
N ARG A 394 12.20 21.52 13.36
CA ARG A 394 12.34 22.94 12.98
C ARG A 394 12.29 23.15 11.47
N GLU A 395 12.86 22.21 10.71
CA GLU A 395 12.81 22.17 9.26
C GLU A 395 11.46 21.71 8.70
N GLY A 396 10.53 21.24 9.54
CA GLY A 396 9.19 20.82 9.13
C GLY A 396 9.10 19.36 8.67
N HIS A 397 10.09 18.53 9.01
CA HIS A 397 10.05 17.08 8.80
C HIS A 397 9.41 16.34 9.98
N GLU A 398 9.17 15.03 9.86
CA GLU A 398 8.35 14.29 10.84
C GLU A 398 9.09 13.92 12.15
N GLY A 399 10.44 13.93 12.15
CA GLY A 399 11.27 13.46 13.26
C GLY A 399 12.51 12.73 12.73
N ILE A 400 12.94 11.64 13.38
CA ILE A 400 14.13 10.89 12.98
C ILE A 400 13.87 9.39 12.80
N MET A 401 14.67 8.77 11.95
CA MET A 401 14.84 7.32 11.83
C MET A 401 16.05 6.91 12.65
N ILE A 402 15.96 5.81 13.41
CA ILE A 402 17.05 5.29 14.24
C ILE A 402 17.34 3.87 13.76
N LYS A 403 18.52 3.64 13.19
CA LYS A 403 18.84 2.40 12.46
C LYS A 403 20.06 1.69 13.06
N ASP A 404 19.98 0.38 13.27
CA ASP A 404 21.10 -0.44 13.71
C ASP A 404 22.20 -0.48 12.62
N VAL A 405 23.41 -0.02 12.96
CA VAL A 405 24.53 0.08 12.01
C VAL A 405 25.04 -1.28 11.51
N MET A 406 24.82 -2.33 12.30
CA MET A 406 25.25 -3.70 11.98
C MET A 406 24.16 -4.51 11.27
N ALA A 407 22.94 -3.99 11.15
CA ALA A 407 21.84 -4.74 10.57
C ALA A 407 21.97 -4.90 9.04
N PRO A 408 21.69 -6.10 8.51
CA PRO A 408 21.42 -6.27 7.10
C PRO A 408 20.09 -5.56 6.75
N TYR A 409 19.85 -5.38 5.46
CA TYR A 409 18.56 -4.89 4.99
C TYR A 409 17.57 -6.06 4.92
N ILE A 410 16.34 -5.87 5.43
CA ILE A 410 15.34 -6.94 5.51
C ILE A 410 14.05 -6.50 4.81
N PRO A 411 13.84 -6.89 3.52
CA PRO A 411 12.69 -6.47 2.75
C PRO A 411 11.34 -6.84 3.38
N GLY A 412 10.39 -5.91 3.38
CA GLY A 412 9.00 -6.15 3.78
C GLY A 412 8.76 -6.44 5.27
N ILE A 413 9.81 -6.60 6.08
CA ILE A 413 9.69 -6.88 7.52
C ILE A 413 9.72 -5.58 8.32
N ARG A 414 8.86 -5.53 9.35
CA ARG A 414 8.87 -4.48 10.38
C ARG A 414 9.55 -5.00 11.64
N GLY A 415 10.88 -4.85 11.69
CA GLY A 415 11.71 -5.31 12.81
C GLY A 415 12.15 -4.19 13.74
N LYS A 416 12.84 -4.56 14.83
CA LYS A 416 13.46 -3.64 15.80
C LYS A 416 14.77 -3.01 15.31
N LYS A 417 15.31 -3.47 14.18
CA LYS A 417 16.56 -3.00 13.59
C LYS A 417 16.46 -1.63 12.92
N MET A 418 15.23 -1.16 12.70
CA MET A 418 14.95 0.17 12.19
C MET A 418 13.74 0.71 12.96
N LEU A 419 13.95 1.82 13.65
CA LEU A 419 12.96 2.49 14.46
C LEU A 419 12.70 3.88 13.88
N LYS A 420 11.58 4.48 14.26
CA LYS A 420 11.26 5.87 13.97
C LYS A 420 10.83 6.53 15.26
N PHE A 421 11.30 7.73 15.50
CA PHE A 421 10.86 8.60 16.57
C PHE A 421 10.31 9.87 15.92
N LYS A 422 9.08 10.23 16.27
CA LYS A 422 8.37 11.36 15.66
C LYS A 422 7.94 12.30 16.77
N ALA A 423 7.80 13.58 16.43
CA ALA A 423 7.06 14.47 17.31
C ALA A 423 5.66 13.88 17.55
N GLU A 424 5.20 13.97 18.79
CA GLU A 424 3.80 13.68 19.07
C GLU A 424 2.93 14.62 18.23
N PRO A 425 1.90 14.10 17.54
CA PRO A 425 1.02 14.97 16.78
C PRO A 425 0.33 15.92 17.76
N GLU A 426 0.33 17.21 17.43
CA GLU A 426 -0.42 18.20 18.19
C GLU A 426 -1.87 17.72 18.34
N THR A 427 -2.40 17.85 19.55
CA THR A 427 -3.77 17.46 19.87
C THR A 427 -4.61 18.69 20.16
N LEU A 428 -5.89 18.58 19.83
CA LEU A 428 -6.91 19.49 20.33
C LEU A 428 -7.90 18.70 21.19
N ASP A 429 -8.23 19.22 22.35
CA ASP A 429 -9.34 18.76 23.15
C ASP A 429 -10.62 19.44 22.63
N LEU A 430 -11.55 18.66 22.08
CA LEU A 430 -12.74 19.16 21.42
C LEU A 430 -14.00 18.49 21.97
N VAL A 431 -15.11 19.22 22.01
CA VAL A 431 -16.38 18.70 22.51
C VAL A 431 -17.21 18.08 21.38
N VAL A 432 -17.86 16.96 21.67
CA VAL A 432 -18.79 16.29 20.76
C VAL A 432 -20.13 17.01 20.78
N VAL A 433 -20.55 17.54 19.64
CA VAL A 433 -21.85 18.22 19.46
C VAL A 433 -22.84 17.40 18.62
N GLY A 434 -22.36 16.34 17.97
CA GLY A 434 -23.20 15.45 17.18
C GLY A 434 -22.45 14.26 16.62
N GLY A 435 -23.12 13.50 15.75
CA GLY A 435 -22.52 12.31 15.16
C GLY A 435 -23.34 11.72 14.01
N THR A 436 -22.84 10.62 13.45
CA THR A 436 -23.51 9.87 12.38
C THR A 436 -23.41 8.37 12.64
N TYR A 437 -24.55 7.67 12.61
CA TYR A 437 -24.57 6.21 12.70
C TYR A 437 -23.83 5.56 11.52
N GLY A 438 -23.20 4.42 11.81
CA GLY A 438 -22.49 3.59 10.84
C GLY A 438 -23.38 3.02 9.74
N ARG A 439 -22.81 2.06 8.98
CA ARG A 439 -23.54 1.32 7.94
C ARG A 439 -23.32 -0.18 8.11
N GLY A 440 -24.23 -0.97 7.55
CA GLY A 440 -24.13 -2.44 7.57
C GLY A 440 -24.11 -2.98 8.99
N LYS A 441 -23.11 -3.83 9.31
CA LYS A 441 -22.99 -4.49 10.63
C LYS A 441 -22.86 -3.51 11.81
N ARG A 442 -22.38 -2.27 11.56
CA ARG A 442 -22.21 -1.21 12.57
C ARG A 442 -23.30 -0.14 12.51
N ALA A 443 -24.47 -0.44 11.94
CA ALA A 443 -25.56 0.53 11.83
C ALA A 443 -26.16 0.95 13.18
N HIS A 444 -25.95 0.17 14.24
CA HIS A 444 -26.39 0.47 15.60
C HIS A 444 -25.39 1.31 16.41
N LEU A 445 -24.19 1.59 15.86
CA LEU A 445 -23.14 2.36 16.53
C LEU A 445 -22.99 3.73 15.89
N VAL A 446 -22.66 4.74 16.68
CA VAL A 446 -22.24 6.04 16.17
C VAL A 446 -20.83 5.88 15.61
N GLY A 447 -20.69 5.99 14.28
CA GLY A 447 -19.43 5.71 13.58
C GLY A 447 -18.63 6.95 13.22
N SER A 448 -19.15 8.14 13.48
CA SER A 448 -18.46 9.41 13.30
C SER A 448 -19.01 10.46 14.24
N TYR A 449 -18.14 11.32 14.76
CA TYR A 449 -18.42 12.34 15.78
C TYR A 449 -18.15 13.72 15.20
N LEU A 450 -19.10 14.64 15.32
CA LEU A 450 -18.97 16.04 14.97
C LEU A 450 -18.42 16.77 16.20
N LEU A 451 -17.26 17.40 16.02
CA LEU A 451 -16.51 18.06 17.09
C LEU A 451 -16.53 19.56 16.93
N ALA A 452 -16.56 20.27 18.06
CA ALA A 452 -16.53 21.71 18.13
C ALA A 452 -15.44 22.20 19.08
N ALA A 453 -14.88 23.36 18.73
CA ALA A 453 -14.03 24.17 19.59
C ALA A 453 -14.86 25.31 20.17
N ARG A 454 -14.42 25.89 21.29
CA ARG A 454 -15.11 27.03 21.88
C ARG A 454 -14.66 28.33 21.25
N ASP A 455 -15.60 29.21 20.90
CA ASP A 455 -15.30 30.59 20.58
C ASP A 455 -15.03 31.37 21.87
N GLU A 456 -13.88 32.04 21.94
CA GLU A 456 -13.41 32.71 23.16
C GLU A 456 -14.21 33.98 23.48
N ASP A 457 -14.75 34.64 22.45
CA ASP A 457 -15.46 35.90 22.57
C ASP A 457 -16.95 35.69 22.90
N THR A 458 -17.59 34.72 22.24
CA THR A 458 -19.03 34.46 22.38
C THR A 458 -19.34 33.30 23.33
N GLY A 459 -18.37 32.42 23.59
CA GLY A 459 -18.58 31.16 24.30
C GLY A 459 -19.34 30.10 23.49
N GLU A 460 -19.68 30.38 22.23
CA GLU A 460 -20.40 29.44 21.37
C GLU A 460 -19.49 28.28 20.94
N LEU A 461 -20.08 27.11 20.74
CA LEU A 461 -19.36 25.93 20.24
C LEU A 461 -19.39 25.94 18.72
N MET A 462 -18.22 26.12 18.12
CA MET A 462 -18.04 26.24 16.68
C MET A 462 -17.50 24.92 16.13
N THR A 463 -18.24 24.29 15.24
CA THR A 463 -17.82 23.02 14.63
C THR A 463 -16.48 23.15 13.88
N VAL A 464 -15.69 22.08 13.90
CA VAL A 464 -14.34 22.05 13.29
C VAL A 464 -14.13 20.78 12.46
N ALA A 465 -14.55 19.61 12.94
CA ALA A 465 -14.23 18.36 12.26
C ALA A 465 -15.23 17.25 12.53
N HIS A 466 -15.33 16.35 11.55
CA HIS A 466 -15.83 15.00 11.78
C HIS A 466 -14.67 14.03 11.98
N VAL A 467 -14.72 13.25 13.07
CA VAL A 467 -13.75 12.17 13.33
C VAL A 467 -14.44 10.81 13.28
N ALA A 468 -13.75 9.80 12.76
CA ALA A 468 -14.25 8.42 12.64
C ALA A 468 -13.16 7.36 12.90
N THR A 469 -11.96 7.77 13.32
CA THR A 469 -10.80 6.90 13.46
C THR A 469 -10.14 7.10 14.83
N GLY A 470 -9.37 6.10 15.29
CA GLY A 470 -8.71 6.13 16.61
C GLY A 470 -9.46 5.43 17.73
N LEU A 471 -10.60 4.80 17.43
CA LEU A 471 -11.45 4.11 18.39
C LEU A 471 -11.39 2.60 18.14
N ASP A 472 -11.15 1.83 19.18
CA ASP A 472 -11.36 0.39 19.16
C ASP A 472 -12.85 0.05 19.33
N ASP A 473 -13.22 -1.22 19.14
CA ASP A 473 -14.63 -1.64 19.17
C ASP A 473 -15.27 -1.42 20.57
N GLN A 474 -14.48 -1.45 21.64
CA GLN A 474 -14.95 -1.22 23.00
C GLN A 474 -15.29 0.27 23.22
N THR A 475 -14.37 1.15 22.87
CA THR A 475 -14.54 2.61 22.99
C THR A 475 -15.66 3.11 22.08
N LEU A 476 -15.81 2.52 20.89
CA LEU A 476 -16.89 2.83 19.96
C LEU A 476 -18.27 2.50 20.55
N GLN A 477 -18.38 1.36 21.26
CA GLN A 477 -19.59 0.99 21.97
C GLN A 477 -19.86 1.94 23.13
N GLU A 478 -18.86 2.21 23.97
CA GLU A 478 -18.99 3.13 25.11
C GLU A 478 -19.46 4.53 24.69
N LEU A 479 -18.83 5.11 23.66
CA LEU A 479 -19.23 6.40 23.13
C LEU A 479 -20.63 6.37 22.52
N SER A 480 -21.01 5.26 21.86
CA SER A 480 -22.37 5.12 21.32
C SER A 480 -23.41 5.13 22.43
N ASP A 481 -23.15 4.41 23.53
CA ASP A 481 -24.05 4.34 24.68
C ASP A 481 -24.17 5.72 25.36
N ARG A 482 -23.04 6.40 25.63
CA ARG A 482 -23.04 7.76 26.19
C ARG A 482 -23.77 8.76 25.30
N MET A 483 -23.54 8.70 23.98
CA MET A 483 -24.20 9.63 23.06
C MET A 483 -25.71 9.40 23.00
N GLU A 484 -26.18 8.15 23.09
CA GLU A 484 -27.60 7.80 23.03
C GLU A 484 -28.41 8.48 24.15
N GLU A 485 -27.81 8.61 25.35
CA GLU A 485 -28.40 9.31 26.50
C GLU A 485 -28.45 10.84 26.32
N LEU A 486 -27.55 11.39 25.50
CA LEU A 486 -27.37 12.82 25.30
C LEU A 486 -28.10 13.38 24.07
N ILE A 487 -28.80 12.54 23.30
CA ILE A 487 -29.41 12.96 22.03
C ILE A 487 -30.49 14.03 22.24
N ILE A 488 -30.32 15.16 21.55
CA ILE A 488 -31.29 16.25 21.46
C ILE A 488 -32.17 16.08 20.22
N GLU A 489 -31.57 15.74 19.07
CA GLU A 489 -32.27 15.64 17.79
C GLU A 489 -31.70 14.49 16.94
N ARG A 490 -32.57 13.82 16.16
CA ARG A 490 -32.18 12.83 15.14
C ARG A 490 -32.78 13.19 13.79
N LYS A 491 -31.94 13.14 12.73
CA LYS A 491 -32.37 13.31 11.35
C LYS A 491 -31.71 12.27 10.44
N GLY A 492 -32.48 11.22 10.11
CA GLY A 492 -31.96 10.07 9.37
C GLY A 492 -30.86 9.38 10.16
N ARG A 493 -29.63 9.40 9.64
CA ARG A 493 -28.46 8.82 10.31
C ARG A 493 -27.65 9.82 11.14
N LYS A 494 -27.96 11.12 11.04
CA LYS A 494 -27.30 12.18 11.81
C LYS A 494 -28.02 12.39 13.13
N LEU A 495 -27.26 12.68 14.17
CA LEU A 495 -27.75 12.98 15.50
C LEU A 495 -26.98 14.17 16.09
N TRP A 496 -27.66 14.94 16.92
CA TRP A 496 -27.09 16.05 17.69
C TRP A 496 -27.26 15.73 19.16
N VAL A 497 -26.23 16.00 19.95
CA VAL A 497 -26.18 15.66 21.37
C VAL A 497 -25.93 16.90 22.21
N LYS A 498 -26.28 16.80 23.50
CA LYS A 498 -25.79 17.75 24.49
C LYS A 498 -24.26 17.69 24.52
N PRO A 499 -23.58 18.85 24.48
CA PRO A 499 -22.12 18.91 24.47
C PRO A 499 -21.59 18.57 25.86
N GLU A 500 -21.37 17.28 26.14
CA GLU A 500 -20.86 16.82 27.44
C GLU A 500 -19.62 15.91 27.30
N ILE A 501 -19.38 15.35 26.11
CA ILE A 501 -18.26 14.43 25.87
C ILE A 501 -17.11 15.22 25.25
N VAL A 502 -15.93 15.19 25.86
CA VAL A 502 -14.70 15.78 25.33
C VAL A 502 -13.77 14.69 24.82
N LEU A 503 -13.23 14.89 23.62
CA LEU A 503 -12.27 13.98 22.98
C LEU A 503 -10.95 14.71 22.75
N GLU A 504 -9.85 14.06 23.11
CA GLU A 504 -8.52 14.48 22.67
C GLU A 504 -8.29 13.96 21.25
N VAL A 505 -8.03 14.86 20.31
CA VAL A 505 -7.93 14.56 18.89
C VAL A 505 -6.61 15.01 18.34
N ALA A 506 -5.81 14.06 17.89
CA ALA A 506 -4.63 14.34 17.09
C ALA A 506 -5.03 14.60 15.64
N TYR A 507 -4.30 15.47 14.98
CA TYR A 507 -4.51 15.80 13.58
C TYR A 507 -3.17 15.96 12.87
N SER A 508 -3.22 15.91 11.53
CA SER A 508 -2.02 16.07 10.69
C SER A 508 -1.74 17.52 10.31
N GLU A 509 -2.79 18.27 9.99
CA GLU A 509 -2.73 19.69 9.61
C GLU A 509 -4.10 20.35 9.87
N ILE A 510 -4.10 21.66 10.08
CA ILE A 510 -5.30 22.51 10.09
C ILE A 510 -5.43 23.13 8.70
N VAL A 511 -6.63 23.12 8.13
CA VAL A 511 -6.93 23.74 6.83
C VAL A 511 -8.13 24.67 6.93
N LYS A 512 -8.17 25.71 6.11
CA LYS A 512 -9.38 26.53 5.96
C LYS A 512 -10.50 25.73 5.30
N SER A 513 -11.70 25.82 5.85
CA SER A 513 -12.88 25.14 5.32
C SER A 513 -14.14 25.97 5.53
N PRO A 514 -14.94 26.24 4.48
CA PRO A 514 -16.25 26.89 4.62
C PRO A 514 -17.35 25.93 5.12
N GLU A 515 -17.06 24.63 5.27
CA GLU A 515 -18.04 23.62 5.67
C GLU A 515 -18.34 23.63 7.17
N TYR A 516 -17.46 24.22 7.97
CA TYR A 516 -17.52 24.22 9.43
C TYR A 516 -17.61 25.65 9.95
N GLU A 517 -18.33 25.84 11.05
CA GLU A 517 -18.63 27.18 11.59
C GLU A 517 -17.37 27.94 12.01
N SER A 518 -16.35 27.23 12.51
CA SER A 518 -15.06 27.82 12.87
C SER A 518 -14.29 28.41 11.68
N GLY A 519 -14.65 28.07 10.43
CA GLY A 519 -13.86 28.39 9.24
C GLY A 519 -12.63 27.50 9.03
N TYR A 520 -12.42 26.52 9.91
CA TYR A 520 -11.28 25.61 9.92
C TYR A 520 -11.72 24.14 9.93
N SER A 521 -10.82 23.25 9.51
CA SER A 521 -11.00 21.81 9.66
C SER A 521 -9.71 21.08 9.95
N LEU A 522 -9.83 19.97 10.66
CA LEU A 522 -8.72 19.08 10.98
C LEU A 522 -8.57 18.00 9.91
N ARG A 523 -7.36 17.81 9.40
CA ARG A 523 -7.05 16.72 8.47
C ARG A 523 -6.59 15.47 9.20
N PHE A 524 -7.13 14.34 8.76
CA PHE A 524 -6.93 13.02 9.36
C PHE A 524 -7.06 13.04 10.89
N PRO A 525 -8.17 13.57 11.43
CA PRO A 525 -8.37 13.57 12.87
C PRO A 525 -8.44 12.12 13.37
N VAL A 526 -7.76 11.86 14.48
CA VAL A 526 -7.72 10.56 15.15
C VAL A 526 -8.00 10.80 16.63
N VAL A 527 -9.04 10.17 17.16
CA VAL A 527 -9.30 10.20 18.61
C VAL A 527 -8.16 9.48 19.32
N LYS A 528 -7.58 10.14 20.33
CA LYS A 528 -6.54 9.56 21.19
C LYS A 528 -7.15 8.92 22.42
N ARG A 529 -8.06 9.64 23.06
CA ARG A 529 -8.80 9.19 24.25
C ARG A 529 -10.01 10.07 24.51
N ILE A 530 -10.88 9.59 25.39
CA ILE A 530 -11.94 10.39 26.00
C ILE A 530 -11.32 11.17 27.17
N ARG A 531 -11.66 12.44 27.30
CA ARG A 531 -11.17 13.35 28.35
C ARG A 531 -12.24 13.57 29.40
N ASP A 532 -12.48 12.56 30.22
CA ASP A 532 -13.45 12.65 31.34
C ASP A 532 -12.96 13.59 32.45
N ASP A 533 -11.71 14.04 32.38
CA ASP A 533 -11.11 15.05 33.24
C ASP A 533 -11.41 16.49 32.80
N LEU A 534 -11.99 16.70 31.61
CA LEU A 534 -12.30 18.03 31.07
C LEU A 534 -13.80 18.25 30.91
N SER A 535 -14.23 19.50 31.16
CA SER A 535 -15.57 19.95 30.83
C SER A 535 -15.62 20.59 29.43
N PRO A 536 -16.81 20.76 28.83
CA PRO A 536 -16.99 21.52 27.60
C PRO A 536 -16.47 22.97 27.64
N GLU A 537 -16.30 23.55 28.83
CA GLU A 537 -15.75 24.91 28.98
C GLU A 537 -14.21 24.93 28.91
N ASP A 538 -13.57 23.77 29.12
CA ASP A 538 -12.11 23.59 29.15
C ASP A 538 -11.54 23.16 27.80
N VAL A 539 -12.38 22.99 26.78
CA VAL A 539 -11.95 22.59 25.44
C VAL A 539 -11.18 23.70 24.73
N ASP A 540 -10.36 23.29 23.77
CA ASP A 540 -9.56 24.21 22.98
C ASP A 540 -10.42 25.20 22.19
N THR A 541 -9.84 26.37 21.93
CA THR A 541 -10.55 27.52 21.38
C THR A 541 -10.30 27.72 19.90
N VAL A 542 -11.22 28.39 19.22
CA VAL A 542 -11.04 28.80 17.81
C VAL A 542 -9.82 29.73 17.67
N SER A 543 -9.51 30.53 18.68
CA SER A 543 -8.29 31.35 18.77
C SER A 543 -7.03 30.49 18.77
N ARG A 544 -6.99 29.41 19.56
CA ARG A 544 -5.87 28.46 19.55
C ARG A 544 -5.71 27.80 18.18
N ILE A 545 -6.80 27.38 17.55
CA ILE A 545 -6.78 26.80 16.20
C ILE A 545 -6.20 27.80 15.18
N ARG A 546 -6.60 29.07 15.24
CA ARG A 546 -6.05 30.16 14.41
C ARG A 546 -4.56 30.37 14.65
N SER A 547 -4.14 30.38 15.91
CA SER A 547 -2.74 30.55 16.30
C SER A 547 -1.86 29.41 15.76
N ILE A 548 -2.31 28.16 15.89
CA ILE A 548 -1.59 26.98 15.37
C ILE A 548 -1.54 27.02 13.83
N PHE A 549 -2.61 27.48 13.18
CA PHE A 549 -2.63 27.64 11.72
C PHE A 549 -1.66 28.73 11.22
N GLY A 550 -1.32 29.71 12.06
CA GLY A 550 -0.34 30.76 11.75
C GLY A 550 -0.93 32.07 11.23
N GLU A 551 -2.21 32.36 11.50
CA GLU A 551 -2.76 33.72 11.30
C GLU A 551 -2.41 34.59 12.52
N SER A 552 -1.62 35.65 12.30
CA SER A 552 -1.48 36.74 13.29
C SER A 552 -2.66 37.70 13.13
N GLU A 553 -3.20 38.21 14.24
CA GLU A 553 -4.22 39.28 14.25
C GLU A 553 -3.79 40.54 13.49
#